data_AF-T1CE11-F1
#
_entry.id   AF-T1CE11-F1
#
_cell.length_a   1.000
_cell.length_b   1.000
_cell.length_c   1.000
_cell.angle_alpha   90.00
_cell.angle_beta   90.00
_cell.angle_gamma   90.00
#
_symmetry.space_group_name_H-M   'P 1'
#
loop_
_entity.id
_entity.type
_entity.pdbx_description
1 polymer ?
#
loop_
_entity_poly.entity_id
_entity_poly.type
_entity_poly.pdbx_seq_one_letter_code
_entity_poly.pdbx_strand_id
1 'polypeptide(L)'
;DNPVLAVLTFGEGYHNFHHHFAHDYRNGVRWWQWDPTKWLIAGLHFVGLTRKLKRTPAFQIQRALLAMQFARAETLLARVASTAAPSRITELRQHIAGEYETFMAAVADWAKIKEQWLTEKKRAVVEHWEHTSFQLRFKELRAAPAPASAGGCAYCRRSSPEQNLAGPPVRSKWDAYSKSA
;
A
#
# COMPACT_ATOMS: atom_id res chain seq x y z
N ASP A 1 0.94 4.82 -30.80
CA ASP A 1 0.43 6.02 -30.12
C ASP A 1 0.30 7.13 -31.14
N ASN A 2 -0.91 7.64 -31.39
CA ASN A 2 -1.12 8.71 -32.36
C ASN A 2 -1.49 10.01 -31.63
N PRO A 3 -0.54 10.93 -31.41
CA PRO A 3 -0.78 12.19 -30.69
C PRO A 3 -1.79 13.09 -31.42
N VAL A 4 -1.98 12.90 -32.73
CA VAL A 4 -2.96 13.65 -33.53
C VAL A 4 -4.39 13.25 -33.15
N LEU A 5 -4.62 11.96 -32.85
CA LEU A 5 -5.92 11.48 -32.38
C LEU A 5 -6.24 12.01 -30.97
N ALA A 6 -5.22 12.15 -30.11
CA ALA A 6 -5.39 12.65 -28.73
C ALA A 6 -5.89 14.10 -28.67
N VAL A 7 -5.54 14.93 -29.66
CA VAL A 7 -6.06 16.30 -29.74
C VAL A 7 -7.51 16.32 -30.21
N LEU A 8 -7.90 15.40 -31.10
CA LEU A 8 -9.24 15.35 -31.69
C LEU A 8 -10.28 14.69 -30.75
N THR A 9 -9.85 13.80 -29.85
CA THR A 9 -10.73 13.09 -28.90
C THR A 9 -10.50 13.48 -27.44
N PHE A 10 -10.13 14.73 -27.16
CA PHE A 10 -9.99 15.26 -25.79
C PHE A 10 -9.10 14.43 -24.86
N GLY A 11 -8.02 13.86 -25.40
CA GLY A 11 -6.99 13.15 -24.64
C GLY A 11 -7.03 11.63 -24.76
N GLU A 12 -8.05 11.02 -25.38
CA GLU A 12 -8.13 9.55 -25.48
C GLU A 12 -7.00 8.91 -26.30
N GLY A 13 -6.28 9.66 -27.15
CA GLY A 13 -5.19 9.09 -27.97
C GLY A 13 -4.01 8.47 -27.20
N TYR A 14 -3.97 8.60 -25.87
CA TYR A 14 -3.08 7.86 -24.96
C TYR A 14 -3.72 6.58 -24.37
N HIS A 15 -4.56 5.87 -25.13
CA HIS A 15 -5.17 4.60 -24.73
C HIS A 15 -4.19 3.56 -24.17
N ASN A 16 -2.97 3.46 -24.71
CA ASN A 16 -1.96 2.53 -24.17
C ASN A 16 -1.55 2.90 -22.74
N PHE A 17 -1.41 4.19 -22.42
CA PHE A 17 -1.06 4.63 -21.07
C PHE A 17 -2.27 4.50 -20.12
N HIS A 18 -3.47 4.84 -20.59
CA HIS A 18 -4.70 4.76 -19.79
C HIS A 18 -5.06 3.32 -19.40
N HIS A 19 -4.92 2.35 -20.31
CA HIS A 19 -5.14 0.94 -19.98
C HIS A 19 -4.07 0.36 -19.03
N HIS A 20 -2.80 0.77 -19.18
CA HIS A 20 -1.73 0.31 -18.30
C HIS A 20 -1.73 1.01 -16.92
N PHE A 21 -2.26 2.22 -16.82
CA PHE A 21 -2.24 3.04 -15.61
C PHE A 21 -3.58 3.74 -15.32
N ALA A 22 -4.68 2.99 -15.36
CA ALA A 22 -6.05 3.51 -15.15
C ALA A 22 -6.27 4.21 -13.79
N HIS A 23 -5.38 3.98 -12.83
CA HIS A 23 -5.41 4.62 -11.51
C HIS A 23 -4.68 5.97 -11.43
N ASP A 24 -3.94 6.37 -12.48
CA ASP A 24 -3.37 7.72 -12.57
C ASP A 24 -4.41 8.68 -13.13
N TYR A 25 -4.62 9.82 -12.47
CA TYR A 25 -5.56 10.83 -12.98
C TYR A 25 -5.05 11.56 -14.24
N ARG A 26 -3.78 11.37 -14.61
CA ARG A 26 -3.16 11.97 -15.80
C ARG A 26 -3.27 11.02 -16.98
N ASN A 27 -3.57 11.55 -18.16
CA ASN A 27 -3.56 10.79 -19.41
C ASN A 27 -2.17 10.77 -20.10
N GLY A 28 -1.14 11.29 -19.44
CA GLY A 28 0.21 11.39 -19.99
C GLY A 28 1.33 11.38 -18.95
N VAL A 29 2.47 10.78 -19.33
CA VAL A 29 3.69 10.70 -18.49
C VAL A 29 4.40 12.04 -18.38
N ARG A 30 4.40 12.84 -19.46
CA ARG A 30 5.18 14.08 -19.58
C ARG A 30 4.31 15.30 -19.30
N TRP A 31 4.87 16.33 -18.65
CA TRP A 31 4.10 17.51 -18.25
C TRP A 31 3.57 18.33 -19.42
N TRP A 32 4.29 18.34 -20.54
CA TRP A 32 3.93 19.05 -21.79
C TRP A 32 2.93 18.29 -22.69
N GLN A 33 2.50 17.08 -22.33
CA GLN A 33 1.44 16.40 -23.06
C GLN A 33 0.11 17.14 -22.87
N TRP A 34 -0.54 17.46 -23.99
CA TRP A 34 -1.85 18.12 -24.01
C TRP A 34 -2.90 17.15 -23.46
N ASP A 35 -3.49 17.54 -22.33
CA ASP A 35 -4.47 16.73 -21.60
C ASP A 35 -5.45 17.70 -20.91
N PRO A 36 -6.60 18.01 -21.55
CA PRO A 36 -7.58 18.95 -21.00
C PRO A 36 -8.19 18.43 -19.69
N THR A 37 -8.31 17.10 -19.53
CA THR A 37 -8.82 16.45 -18.33
C THR A 37 -7.90 16.66 -17.12
N LYS A 38 -6.56 16.60 -17.32
CA LYS A 38 -5.56 16.93 -16.29
C LYS A 38 -5.75 18.32 -15.71
N TRP A 39 -6.02 19.32 -16.54
CA TRP A 39 -6.20 20.70 -16.10
C TRP A 39 -7.55 20.91 -15.42
N LEU A 40 -8.62 20.29 -15.93
CA LEU A 40 -9.93 20.33 -15.30
C LEU A 40 -9.86 19.74 -13.88
N ILE A 41 -9.28 18.55 -13.70
CA ILE A 41 -9.14 17.91 -12.39
C ILE A 41 -8.23 18.74 -11.47
N ALA A 42 -7.16 19.34 -11.99
CA ALA A 42 -6.28 20.22 -11.22
C ALA A 42 -6.99 21.50 -10.76
N GLY A 43 -7.84 22.09 -11.61
CA GLY A 43 -8.69 23.22 -11.26
C GLY A 43 -9.72 22.85 -10.18
N LEU A 44 -10.37 21.71 -10.33
CA LEU A 44 -11.31 21.19 -9.31
C LEU A 44 -10.61 20.88 -7.98
N HIS A 45 -9.35 20.44 -8.01
CA HIS A 45 -8.55 20.28 -6.80
C HIS A 45 -8.20 21.62 -6.16
N PHE A 46 -7.86 22.63 -6.96
CA PHE A 46 -7.57 23.99 -6.47
C PHE A 46 -8.78 24.63 -5.79
N VAL A 47 -9.99 24.43 -6.35
CA VAL A 47 -11.26 24.88 -5.76
C VAL A 47 -11.71 23.99 -4.58
N GLY A 48 -10.98 22.91 -4.29
CA GLY A 48 -11.23 22.03 -3.14
C GLY A 48 -12.35 21.01 -3.33
N LEU A 49 -12.88 20.88 -4.56
CA LEU A 49 -13.95 19.94 -4.93
C LEU A 49 -13.46 18.49 -4.99
N THR A 50 -12.20 18.28 -5.38
CA THR A 50 -11.57 16.96 -5.43
C THR A 50 -10.43 16.88 -4.41
N ARG A 51 -10.39 15.78 -3.65
CA ARG A 51 -9.33 15.49 -2.66
C ARG A 51 -8.81 14.08 -2.91
N LYS A 52 -7.51 13.84 -2.67
CA LYS A 52 -6.81 12.54 -2.87
C LYS A 52 -6.64 12.09 -4.34
N LEU A 53 -6.05 12.93 -5.18
CA LEU A 53 -5.65 12.52 -6.53
C LEU A 53 -4.58 11.42 -6.44
N LYS A 54 -4.81 10.29 -7.12
CA LYS A 54 -3.85 9.18 -7.19
C LYS A 54 -2.89 9.39 -8.34
N ARG A 55 -1.59 9.36 -8.06
CA ARG A 55 -0.52 9.41 -9.07
C ARG A 55 0.25 8.10 -9.06
N THR A 56 0.51 7.54 -10.23
CA THR A 56 1.40 6.42 -10.36
C THR A 56 2.84 6.89 -10.11
N PRO A 57 3.60 6.21 -9.23
CA PRO A 57 4.99 6.57 -8.95
C PRO A 57 5.87 6.36 -10.20
N ALA A 58 6.85 7.24 -10.38
CA ALA A 58 7.73 7.26 -11.55
C ALA A 58 8.42 5.90 -11.80
N PHE A 59 8.82 5.22 -10.72
CA PHE A 59 9.42 3.88 -10.79
C PHE A 59 8.54 2.86 -11.51
N GLN A 60 7.22 2.85 -11.27
CA GLN A 60 6.30 1.91 -11.94
C GLN A 60 6.17 2.23 -13.44
N ILE A 61 6.17 3.52 -13.78
CA ILE A 61 6.14 3.98 -15.18
C ILE A 61 7.43 3.56 -15.89
N GLN A 62 8.59 3.81 -15.28
CA GLN A 62 9.90 3.42 -15.83
C GLN A 62 10.02 1.91 -16.02
N ARG A 63 9.54 1.11 -15.07
CA ARG A 63 9.49 -0.36 -15.21
C ARG A 63 8.67 -0.80 -16.42
N ALA A 64 7.47 -0.24 -16.61
CA ALA A 64 6.63 -0.59 -17.75
C ALA A 64 7.26 -0.16 -19.08
N LEU A 65 7.89 1.02 -19.12
CA LEU A 65 8.63 1.49 -20.29
C LEU A 65 9.79 0.56 -20.64
N LEU A 66 10.58 0.14 -19.65
CA LEU A 66 11.68 -0.81 -19.84
C LEU A 66 11.15 -2.14 -20.38
N ALA A 67 10.13 -2.72 -19.76
CA ALA A 67 9.52 -3.96 -20.24
C ALA A 67 9.03 -3.85 -21.70
N MET A 68 8.40 -2.73 -22.06
CA MET A 68 7.97 -2.47 -23.44
C MET A 68 9.16 -2.32 -24.40
N GLN A 69 10.25 -1.68 -23.98
CA GLN A 69 11.48 -1.56 -24.77
C GLN A 69 12.10 -2.94 -25.04
N PHE A 70 12.17 -3.81 -24.04
CA PHE A 70 12.65 -5.18 -24.20
C PHE A 70 11.77 -5.97 -25.18
N ALA A 71 10.44 -5.94 -25.01
CA ALA A 71 9.51 -6.61 -25.93
C ALA A 71 9.65 -6.12 -27.37
N ARG A 72 9.85 -4.80 -27.56
CA ARG A 72 10.13 -4.21 -28.87
C ARG A 72 11.47 -4.68 -29.42
N ALA A 73 12.52 -4.73 -28.59
CA ALA A 73 13.85 -5.20 -28.99
C ALA A 73 13.79 -6.65 -29.48
N GLU A 74 13.09 -7.55 -28.76
CA GLU A 74 12.88 -8.93 -29.20
C GLU A 74 12.13 -9.00 -30.53
N THR A 75 11.09 -8.19 -30.71
CA THR A 75 10.32 -8.15 -31.97
C THR A 75 11.18 -7.70 -33.14
N LEU A 76 12.04 -6.70 -32.93
CA LEU A 76 12.97 -6.21 -33.96
C LEU A 76 14.04 -7.25 -34.27
N LEU A 77 14.62 -7.89 -33.25
CA LEU A 77 15.57 -8.98 -33.43
C LEU A 77 14.96 -10.13 -34.21
N ALA A 78 13.70 -10.52 -33.93
CA ALA A 78 12.99 -11.55 -34.69
C ALA A 78 12.82 -11.18 -36.18
N ARG A 79 12.64 -9.89 -36.50
CA ARG A 79 12.55 -9.42 -37.90
C ARG A 79 13.90 -9.50 -38.61
N VAL A 80 14.97 -9.08 -37.92
CA VAL A 80 16.35 -9.03 -38.48
C VAL A 80 17.04 -10.41 -38.46
N ALA A 81 16.56 -11.36 -37.65
CA ALA A 81 17.03 -12.74 -37.61
C ALA A 81 16.97 -13.45 -38.97
N SER A 82 16.10 -12.99 -39.89
CA SER A 82 16.02 -13.50 -41.25
C SER A 82 17.16 -13.07 -42.18
N THR A 83 17.91 -12.02 -41.82
CA THR A 83 18.89 -11.35 -42.71
C THR A 83 20.33 -11.34 -42.18
N ALA A 84 20.55 -11.60 -40.89
CA ALA A 84 21.88 -11.58 -40.29
C ALA A 84 22.36 -12.95 -39.81
N ALA A 85 23.67 -13.09 -39.58
CA ALA A 85 24.31 -14.33 -39.13
C ALA A 85 23.65 -14.87 -37.84
N PRO A 86 23.10 -16.10 -37.85
CA PRO A 86 22.28 -16.62 -36.76
C PRO A 86 22.96 -16.59 -35.38
N SER A 87 24.26 -16.90 -35.33
CA SER A 87 25.02 -17.03 -34.08
C SER A 87 25.18 -15.72 -33.30
N ARG A 88 25.39 -14.58 -33.98
CA ARG A 88 25.54 -13.27 -33.32
C ARG A 88 24.22 -12.75 -32.76
N ILE A 89 23.12 -13.02 -33.46
CA ILE A 89 21.78 -12.62 -33.01
C ILE A 89 21.36 -13.44 -31.79
N THR A 90 21.67 -14.74 -31.76
CA THR A 90 21.37 -15.59 -30.62
C THR A 90 22.15 -15.18 -29.38
N GLU A 91 23.43 -14.84 -29.52
CA GLU A 91 24.27 -14.38 -28.40
C GLU A 91 23.77 -13.04 -27.83
N LEU A 92 23.49 -12.06 -28.69
CA LEU A 92 22.92 -10.77 -28.28
C LEU A 92 21.57 -10.95 -27.58
N ARG A 93 20.72 -11.84 -28.10
CA ARG A 93 19.42 -12.16 -27.48
C ARG A 93 19.60 -12.73 -26.08
N GLN A 94 20.53 -13.67 -25.89
CA GLN A 94 20.80 -14.29 -24.59
C GLN A 94 21.31 -13.26 -23.58
N HIS A 95 22.21 -12.37 -24.00
CA HIS A 95 22.71 -11.32 -23.13
C HIS A 95 21.60 -10.36 -22.69
N ILE A 96 20.77 -9.89 -23.63
CA ILE A 96 19.61 -9.01 -23.32
C ILE A 96 18.62 -9.70 -22.39
N ALA A 97 18.35 -11.00 -22.62
CA ALA A 97 17.46 -11.78 -21.77
C ALA A 97 18.00 -11.92 -20.33
N GLY A 98 19.30 -12.20 -20.17
CA GLY A 98 19.93 -12.30 -18.85
C GLY A 98 19.87 -10.99 -18.07
N GLU A 99 20.19 -9.85 -18.70
CA GLU A 99 20.08 -8.53 -18.08
C GLU A 99 18.63 -8.17 -17.69
N TYR A 100 17.66 -8.61 -18.49
CA TYR A 100 16.25 -8.43 -18.17
C TYR A 100 15.82 -9.26 -16.96
N GLU A 101 16.27 -10.51 -16.88
CA GLU A 101 15.97 -11.39 -15.75
C GLU A 101 16.54 -10.86 -14.42
N THR A 102 17.79 -10.38 -14.41
CA THR A 102 18.41 -9.80 -13.22
C THR A 102 17.66 -8.54 -12.76
N PHE A 103 17.28 -7.67 -13.69
CA PHE A 103 16.46 -6.50 -13.38
C PHE A 103 15.09 -6.89 -12.80
N MET A 104 14.40 -7.85 -13.42
CA MET A 104 13.09 -8.29 -12.96
C MET A 104 13.14 -8.99 -11.60
N ALA A 105 14.23 -9.70 -11.30
CA ALA A 105 14.48 -10.27 -9.97
C ALA A 105 14.57 -9.16 -8.90
N ALA A 106 15.35 -8.10 -9.16
CA ALA A 106 15.46 -6.96 -8.24
C ALA A 106 14.11 -6.25 -8.02
N VAL A 107 13.31 -6.12 -9.08
CA VAL A 107 11.95 -5.57 -9.00
C VAL A 107 11.03 -6.46 -8.16
N ALA A 108 11.14 -7.78 -8.29
CA ALA A 108 10.35 -8.72 -7.52
C ALA A 108 10.70 -8.65 -6.03
N ASP A 109 11.98 -8.51 -5.69
CA ASP A 109 12.42 -8.34 -4.30
C ASP A 109 11.93 -7.02 -3.70
N TRP A 110 11.99 -5.93 -4.46
CA TRP A 110 11.37 -4.67 -4.04
C TRP A 110 9.85 -4.82 -3.80
N ALA A 111 9.15 -5.57 -4.64
CA ALA A 111 7.72 -5.81 -4.48
C ALA A 111 7.41 -6.58 -3.18
N LYS A 112 8.22 -7.59 -2.82
CA LYS A 112 8.11 -8.32 -1.55
C LYS A 112 8.29 -7.38 -0.35
N ILE A 113 9.33 -6.54 -0.37
CA ILE A 113 9.59 -5.56 0.71
C ILE A 113 8.41 -4.61 0.87
N LYS A 114 7.86 -4.13 -0.25
CA LYS A 114 6.68 -3.25 -0.23
C LYS A 114 5.45 -3.95 0.37
N GLU A 115 5.23 -5.22 0.04
CA GLU A 115 4.12 -6.01 0.58
C GLU A 115 4.26 -6.23 2.09
N GLN A 116 5.47 -6.53 2.55
CA GLN A 116 5.79 -6.62 3.98
C GLN A 116 5.46 -5.30 4.70
N TRP A 117 5.96 -4.18 4.17
CA TRP A 117 5.69 -2.86 4.75
C TRP A 117 4.19 -2.52 4.79
N LEU A 118 3.44 -2.84 3.73
CA LEU A 118 1.98 -2.64 3.72
C LEU A 118 1.28 -3.51 4.78
N THR A 119 1.74 -4.74 4.96
CA THR A 119 1.18 -5.68 5.94
C THR A 119 1.44 -5.20 7.36
N GLU A 120 2.66 -4.73 7.66
CA GLU A 120 3.01 -4.12 8.93
C GLU A 120 2.17 -2.87 9.22
N LYS A 121 1.97 -1.99 8.22
CA LYS A 121 1.12 -0.80 8.39
C LYS A 121 -0.34 -1.16 8.64
N LYS A 122 -0.88 -2.16 7.95
CA LYS A 122 -2.24 -2.68 8.21
C LYS A 122 -2.34 -3.19 9.64
N ARG A 123 -1.37 -3.99 10.07
CA ARG A 123 -1.32 -4.52 11.44
C ARG A 123 -1.28 -3.42 12.49
N ALA A 124 -0.43 -2.41 12.32
CA ALA A 124 -0.34 -1.27 13.24
C ALA A 124 -1.67 -0.51 13.37
N VAL A 125 -2.43 -0.37 12.29
CA VAL A 125 -3.76 0.26 12.32
C VAL A 125 -4.76 -0.60 13.10
N VAL A 126 -4.75 -1.91 12.92
CA VAL A 126 -5.61 -2.85 13.67
C VAL A 126 -5.26 -2.83 15.16
N GLU A 127 -3.98 -2.94 15.51
CA GLU A 127 -3.51 -2.87 16.90
C GLU A 127 -3.91 -1.54 17.57
N HIS A 128 -3.79 -0.42 16.85
CA HIS A 128 -4.23 0.88 17.35
C HIS A 128 -5.76 0.93 17.61
N TRP A 129 -6.55 0.31 16.73
CA TRP A 129 -8.01 0.24 16.88
C TRP A 129 -8.40 -0.64 18.06
N GLU A 130 -7.76 -1.80 18.21
CA GLU A 130 -7.95 -2.70 19.35
C GLU A 130 -7.61 -2.00 20.67
N HIS A 131 -6.44 -1.35 20.76
CA HIS A 131 -6.04 -0.59 21.94
C HIS A 131 -7.06 0.51 22.29
N THR A 132 -7.53 1.26 21.29
CA THR A 132 -8.53 2.32 21.50
C THR A 132 -9.87 1.77 21.97
N SER A 133 -10.32 0.65 21.40
CA SER A 133 -11.57 -0.02 21.79
C SER A 133 -11.50 -0.59 23.22
N PHE A 134 -10.36 -1.14 23.62
CA PHE A 134 -10.12 -1.59 24.99
C PHE A 134 -10.19 -0.43 25.98
N GLN A 135 -9.54 0.69 25.67
CA GLN A 135 -9.57 1.89 26.51
C GLN A 135 -10.99 2.44 26.68
N LEU A 136 -11.81 2.40 25.63
CA LEU A 136 -13.22 2.81 25.70
C LEU A 136 -14.02 1.88 26.62
N ARG A 137 -13.93 0.56 26.43
CA ARG A 137 -14.62 -0.43 27.29
C ARG A 137 -14.19 -0.33 28.75
N PHE A 138 -12.91 -0.08 29.02
CA PHE A 138 -12.42 0.10 30.38
C PHE A 138 -13.00 1.36 31.04
N LYS A 139 -13.10 2.47 30.29
CA LYS A 139 -13.75 3.69 30.77
C LYS A 139 -15.24 3.48 31.05
N GLU A 140 -15.95 2.72 30.21
CA GLU A 140 -17.36 2.37 30.42
C GLU A 140 -17.55 1.56 31.70
N LEU A 141 -16.74 0.51 31.92
CA LEU A 141 -16.80 -0.29 33.16
C LEU A 141 -16.49 0.54 34.41
N ARG A 142 -15.57 1.52 34.32
CA ARG A 142 -15.26 2.42 35.45
C ARG A 142 -16.37 3.44 35.71
N ALA A 143 -17.09 3.85 34.67
CA ALA A 143 -18.22 4.77 34.77
C ALA A 143 -19.55 4.06 35.09
N ALA A 144 -19.60 2.73 34.98
CA ALA A 144 -20.77 1.94 35.30
C ALA A 144 -21.10 2.10 36.80
N PRO A 145 -22.32 2.52 37.16
CA PRO A 145 -22.74 2.53 38.55
C PRO A 145 -22.66 1.11 39.11
N ALA A 146 -22.23 0.97 40.36
CA ALA A 146 -22.23 -0.31 41.06
C ALA A 146 -23.63 -0.94 40.92
N PRO A 147 -23.74 -2.27 40.67
CA PRO A 147 -25.04 -2.90 40.55
C PRO A 147 -25.83 -2.57 41.81
N ALA A 148 -26.96 -1.89 41.63
CA ALA A 148 -27.91 -1.68 42.71
C ALA A 148 -28.27 -3.06 43.22
N SER A 149 -27.86 -3.37 44.44
CA SER A 149 -28.23 -4.58 45.15
C SER A 149 -29.75 -4.74 45.04
N ALA A 150 -30.19 -5.68 44.21
CA ALA A 150 -31.58 -6.03 44.09
C ALA A 150 -32.02 -6.60 45.44
N GLY A 151 -32.90 -5.86 46.13
CA GLY A 151 -33.66 -6.36 47.27
C GLY A 151 -32.85 -6.54 48.56
N GLY A 152 -33.19 -5.75 49.57
CA GLY A 152 -32.72 -6.01 50.92
C GLY A 152 -33.13 -7.41 51.40
N CYS A 153 -32.15 -8.22 51.79
CA CYS A 153 -32.39 -9.23 52.81
C CYS A 153 -32.17 -8.53 54.16
N ALA A 154 -33.27 -8.15 54.81
CA ALA A 154 -33.31 -7.50 56.11
C ALA A 154 -33.05 -8.51 57.25
N TYR A 155 -31.96 -9.28 57.20
CA TYR A 155 -31.52 -10.09 58.35
C TYR A 155 -30.05 -10.49 58.20
N CYS A 156 -29.13 -9.54 58.39
CA CYS A 156 -27.74 -9.85 58.74
C CYS A 156 -27.11 -8.60 59.37
N ARG A 157 -27.58 -8.24 60.57
CA ARG A 157 -26.93 -7.24 61.43
C ARG A 157 -26.48 -7.92 62.73
N ARG A 158 -25.24 -8.41 62.73
CA ARG A 158 -24.30 -8.78 63.83
C ARG A 158 -23.27 -9.72 63.18
N SER A 159 -21.95 -9.49 63.19
CA SER A 159 -21.07 -9.22 64.33
C SER A 159 -19.68 -8.73 63.84
N SER A 160 -19.03 -7.83 64.58
CA SER A 160 -17.57 -7.48 64.54
C SER A 160 -16.64 -8.72 64.72
N PRO A 161 -15.28 -8.64 64.72
CA PRO A 161 -14.32 -7.51 64.62
C PRO A 161 -13.13 -7.75 63.63
N GLU A 162 -12.19 -6.78 63.58
CA GLU A 162 -10.76 -6.83 63.18
C GLU A 162 -10.25 -7.94 62.25
N GLN A 163 -9.48 -7.60 61.20
CA GLN A 163 -8.05 -7.98 61.06
C GLN A 163 -7.37 -7.13 59.97
N ASN A 164 -6.32 -6.41 60.37
CA ASN A 164 -5.22 -6.01 59.49
C ASN A 164 -4.67 -7.22 58.75
N LEU A 165 -4.47 -7.16 57.44
CA LEU A 165 -3.48 -7.97 56.73
C LEU A 165 -3.05 -7.25 55.45
N ALA A 166 -1.82 -6.71 55.50
CA ALA A 166 -1.08 -6.24 54.36
C ALA A 166 -0.88 -7.41 53.37
N GLY A 167 -1.33 -7.24 52.12
CA GLY A 167 -0.98 -8.11 51.00
C GLY A 167 0.23 -7.54 50.24
N PRO A 168 1.16 -8.38 49.75
CA PRO A 168 2.45 -7.93 49.19
C PRO A 168 2.25 -7.19 47.84
N PRO A 169 3.23 -6.38 47.40
CA PRO A 169 3.14 -5.70 46.11
C PRO A 169 3.08 -6.76 45.00
N VAL A 170 2.05 -6.67 44.16
CA VAL A 170 1.91 -7.48 42.94
C VAL A 170 3.03 -7.06 41.99
N ARG A 171 4.15 -7.80 42.02
CA ARG A 171 5.19 -7.74 41.00
C ARG A 171 4.57 -8.09 39.64
N SER A 172 4.66 -7.15 38.71
CA SER A 172 4.31 -7.31 37.30
C SER A 172 5.09 -8.46 36.67
N LYS A 173 4.38 -9.50 36.23
CA LYS A 173 4.94 -10.69 35.58
C LYS A 173 5.09 -10.49 34.05
N TRP A 174 5.54 -9.32 33.61
CA TRP A 174 5.66 -8.97 32.19
C TRP A 174 7.10 -8.72 31.68
N ASP A 175 8.13 -8.87 32.52
CA ASP A 175 9.53 -8.68 32.09
C ASP A 175 10.25 -9.97 31.62
N ALA A 176 9.52 -10.99 31.16
CA ALA A 176 10.11 -12.28 30.75
C ALA A 176 10.00 -12.57 29.25
N TYR A 177 10.00 -11.55 28.38
CA TYR A 177 10.02 -11.74 26.93
C TYR A 177 10.91 -10.71 26.20
N SER A 178 12.14 -10.49 26.67
CA SER A 178 13.14 -9.70 25.92
C SER A 178 14.58 -10.24 25.93
N LYS A 179 14.80 -11.54 26.15
CA LYS A 179 16.12 -12.16 25.91
C LYS A 179 15.99 -13.55 25.32
N SER A 180 15.87 -13.62 23.99
CA SER A 180 16.35 -14.70 23.12
C SER A 180 16.16 -14.27 21.65
N ALA A 181 17.00 -13.33 21.22
CA ALA A 181 17.44 -13.11 19.85
C ALA A 181 18.78 -12.36 19.93
#